data_AF-A0A9E0FI81-F1
#
_entry.id   AF-A0A9E0FI81-F1
#
_cell.length_a   1.000
_cell.length_b   1.000
_cell.length_c   1.000
_cell.angle_alpha   90.00
_cell.angle_beta   90.00
_cell.angle_gamma   90.00
#
_symmetry.space_group_name_H-M   'P 1'
#
loop_
_entity.id
_entity.type
_entity.pdbx_description
1 polymer ?
#
loop_
_entity_poly.entity_id
_entity_poly.type
_entity_poly.pdbx_seq_one_letter_code
_entity_poly.pdbx_strand_id
1 'polypeptide(L)'
;MKQMLKIELERAFKSAGLKVSLLIGIVISTLHFFQKVLPTALDPLHFYKTGNLETVANVNNMWMAMGEGWHYTLYVRLIPLLAVVPYAVTYYTDYKKGIVKNYYTRTKK
;
A
#
# COMPACT_ATOMS: atom_id res chain seq x y z
N MET A 1 -3.33 21.45 -19.03
CA MET A 1 -2.72 20.71 -17.89
C MET A 1 -3.76 20.20 -16.88
N LYS A 2 -4.62 21.04 -16.28
CA LYS A 2 -5.59 20.60 -15.26
C LYS A 2 -6.51 19.44 -15.69
N GLN A 3 -7.04 19.48 -16.92
CA GLN A 3 -7.91 18.42 -17.46
C GLN A 3 -7.17 17.09 -17.68
N MET A 4 -5.92 17.11 -18.14
CA MET A 4 -5.12 15.89 -18.30
C MET A 4 -4.85 15.21 -16.95
N LEU A 5 -4.50 16.00 -15.94
CA LEU A 5 -4.23 15.49 -14.59
C LEU A 5 -5.50 14.86 -13.98
N LYS A 6 -6.68 15.46 -14.22
CA LYS A 6 -7.97 14.87 -13.83
C LYS A 6 -8.23 13.52 -14.49
N ILE A 7 -7.97 13.40 -15.80
CA ILE A 7 -8.16 12.15 -16.55
C ILE A 7 -7.22 11.06 -16.03
N GLU A 8 -5.95 11.40 -15.80
CA GLU A 8 -4.96 10.46 -15.27
C GLU A 8 -5.32 9.97 -13.86
N LEU A 9 -5.76 10.87 -12.97
CA LEU A 9 -6.23 10.50 -11.64
C LEU A 9 -7.46 9.59 -11.70
N GLU A 10 -8.46 9.95 -12.48
CA GLU A 10 -9.68 9.16 -12.63
C GLU A 10 -9.37 7.75 -13.15
N ARG A 11 -8.46 7.66 -14.13
CA ARG A 11 -8.01 6.39 -14.68
C ARG A 11 -7.22 5.57 -13.66
N ALA A 12 -6.32 6.20 -12.90
CA ALA A 12 -5.54 5.53 -11.85
C ALA A 12 -6.48 4.90 -10.81
N PHE A 13 -7.46 5.65 -10.31
CA PHE A 13 -8.44 5.18 -9.31
C PHE A 13 -9.41 4.11 -9.84
N LYS A 14 -9.76 4.15 -11.13
CA LYS A 14 -10.63 3.15 -11.76
C LYS A 14 -9.90 1.92 -12.29
N SER A 15 -8.56 1.95 -12.32
CA SER A 15 -7.74 0.88 -12.90
C SER A 15 -7.95 -0.46 -12.19
N ALA A 16 -7.96 -1.54 -12.97
CA ALA A 16 -8.02 -2.89 -12.40
C ALA A 16 -6.79 -3.18 -11.52
N GLY A 17 -5.61 -2.67 -11.90
CA GLY A 17 -4.38 -2.82 -11.13
C GLY A 17 -4.46 -2.22 -9.72
N LEU A 18 -5.07 -1.04 -9.57
CA LEU A 18 -5.29 -0.47 -8.24
C LEU A 18 -6.27 -1.31 -7.42
N LYS A 19 -7.36 -1.79 -8.01
CA LYS A 19 -8.34 -2.65 -7.31
C LYS A 19 -7.69 -3.93 -6.79
N VAL A 20 -6.87 -4.59 -7.60
CA VAL A 20 -6.12 -5.79 -7.20
C VAL A 20 -5.12 -5.47 -6.09
N SER A 21 -4.40 -4.37 -6.22
CA SER A 21 -3.42 -3.92 -5.21
C SER A 21 -4.08 -3.62 -3.86
N LEU A 22 -5.26 -2.98 -3.90
CA LEU A 22 -6.05 -2.71 -2.70
C LEU A 22 -6.56 -3.99 -2.06
N LEU A 23 -7.04 -4.95 -2.86
CA LEU A 23 -7.50 -6.25 -2.36
C LEU A 23 -6.37 -7.02 -1.66
N ILE A 24 -5.18 -7.05 -2.25
CA ILE A 24 -3.99 -7.65 -1.63
C ILE A 24 -3.66 -6.94 -0.31
N GLY A 25 -3.67 -5.61 -0.29
CA GLY A 25 -3.43 -4.83 0.92
C GLY A 25 -4.43 -5.12 2.05
N ILE A 26 -5.71 -5.25 1.71
CA ILE A 26 -6.76 -5.63 2.66
C ILE A 26 -6.49 -7.02 3.23
N VAL A 27 -6.23 -8.02 2.38
CA VAL A 27 -5.97 -9.40 2.82
C VAL A 27 -4.78 -9.46 3.78
N ILE A 28 -3.67 -8.79 3.45
CA ILE A 28 -2.48 -8.73 4.31
C ILE A 28 -2.80 -8.06 5.65
N SER A 29 -3.55 -6.96 5.62
CA SER A 29 -3.91 -6.21 6.83
C SER A 29 -4.83 -7.03 7.75
N THR A 30 -5.83 -7.71 7.18
CA THR A 30 -6.74 -8.59 7.93
C THR A 30 -5.98 -9.77 8.55
N LEU A 31 -5.08 -10.39 7.78
CA LEU A 31 -4.28 -11.50 8.26
C LEU A 31 -3.34 -11.08 9.39
N HIS A 32 -2.68 -9.93 9.27
CA HIS A 32 -1.86 -9.36 10.34
C HIS A 32 -2.68 -9.08 11.60
N PHE A 33 -3.90 -8.54 11.45
CA PHE A 33 -4.78 -8.25 12.58
C PHE A 33 -5.07 -9.51 13.42
N PHE A 34 -5.47 -10.61 12.78
CA PHE A 34 -5.79 -11.85 13.49
C PHE A 34 -4.57 -12.56 14.06
N GLN A 35 -3.41 -12.46 13.41
CA GLN A 35 -2.19 -13.17 13.84
C GLN A 35 -1.40 -12.44 14.91
N LYS A 36 -1.45 -11.10 14.93
CA LYS A 36 -0.61 -10.27 15.81
C LYS A 36 -1.42 -9.36 16.71
N VAL A 37 -2.34 -8.58 16.16
CA VAL A 37 -3.07 -7.56 16.93
C VAL A 37 -4.05 -8.21 17.92
N LEU A 38 -4.87 -9.16 17.45
CA LEU A 38 -5.91 -9.78 18.28
C LEU A 38 -5.33 -10.60 19.46
N PRO A 39 -4.35 -11.51 19.27
CA PRO A 39 -3.79 -12.28 20.38
C PRO A 39 -3.15 -11.39 21.44
N THR A 40 -2.48 -10.32 20.98
CA THR A 40 -1.83 -9.35 21.86
C THR A 40 -2.84 -8.48 22.62
N ALA A 41 -3.99 -8.17 22.03
CA ALA A 41 -5.07 -7.46 22.71
C ALA A 41 -5.77 -8.33 23.76
N LEU A 42 -5.84 -9.64 23.54
CA LEU A 42 -6.45 -10.60 24.48
C LEU A 42 -5.54 -10.87 25.68
N ASP A 43 -4.22 -10.88 25.49
CA ASP A 43 -3.25 -11.00 26.59
C ASP A 43 -2.10 -9.99 26.45
N PRO A 44 -2.31 -8.73 26.86
CA PRO A 44 -1.33 -7.66 26.71
C PRO A 44 -0.09 -7.84 27.57
N LEU A 45 -0.19 -8.63 28.65
CA LEU A 45 0.86 -8.84 29.64
C LEU A 45 1.76 -10.02 29.27
N HIS A 46 1.29 -10.96 28.46
CA HIS A 46 2.09 -12.09 27.97
C HIS A 46 3.40 -11.67 27.27
N PHE A 47 3.40 -10.49 26.63
CA PHE A 47 4.58 -9.96 25.93
C PHE A 47 5.35 -8.92 26.75
N TYR A 48 4.91 -8.60 27.96
CA TYR A 48 5.56 -7.62 28.82
C TYR A 48 6.74 -8.25 29.57
N LYS A 49 7.97 -7.86 29.21
CA LYS A 49 9.18 -8.25 29.94
C LYS A 49 9.51 -7.21 31.00
N THR A 50 9.37 -7.58 32.27
CA THR A 50 9.74 -6.73 33.40
C THR A 50 11.25 -6.43 33.36
N GLY A 51 11.63 -5.15 33.31
CA GLY A 51 13.03 -4.70 33.33
C GLY A 51 13.51 -3.94 32.09
N ASN A 52 12.72 -3.93 31.01
CA ASN A 52 12.98 -3.10 29.81
C ASN A 52 12.04 -1.89 29.76
N LEU A 53 12.43 -0.83 29.04
CA LEU A 53 11.59 0.35 28.72
C LEU A 53 10.42 0.03 27.75
N GLU A 54 10.06 -1.26 27.62
CA GLU A 54 9.02 -1.72 26.71
C GLU A 54 7.65 -1.31 27.25
N THR A 55 6.83 -0.71 26.37
CA THR A 55 5.46 -0.32 26.70
C THR A 55 4.54 -1.52 26.59
N VAL A 56 3.48 -1.55 27.42
CA VAL A 56 2.44 -2.58 27.31
C VAL A 56 1.91 -2.61 25.88
N ALA A 57 1.74 -3.81 25.34
CA ALA A 57 1.35 -3.98 23.97
C ALA A 57 -0.04 -3.36 23.71
N ASN A 58 -0.13 -2.55 22.66
CA ASN A 58 -1.31 -1.77 22.29
C ASN A 58 -1.36 -1.60 20.76
N VAL A 59 -2.46 -1.03 20.25
CA VAL A 59 -2.65 -0.88 18.79
C VAL A 59 -1.55 -0.01 18.15
N ASN A 60 -1.04 0.99 18.86
CA ASN A 60 -0.03 1.92 18.33
C ASN A 60 1.36 1.28 18.21
N ASN A 61 1.75 0.39 19.12
CA ASN A 61 3.06 -0.28 19.05
C ASN A 61 3.02 -1.63 18.30
N MET A 62 1.83 -2.18 18.01
CA MET A 62 1.68 -3.47 17.31
C MET A 62 1.35 -3.36 15.81
N TRP A 63 1.32 -2.17 15.23
CA TRP A 63 1.12 -2.02 13.77
C TRP A 63 2.32 -2.54 12.96
N MET A 64 2.07 -2.92 11.70
CA MET A 64 3.02 -3.65 10.84
C MET A 64 4.41 -3.00 10.70
N ALA A 65 4.50 -1.67 10.78
CA ALA A 65 5.76 -0.95 10.62
C ALA A 65 6.63 -0.89 11.90
N MET A 66 6.03 -1.09 13.08
CA MET A 66 6.75 -1.20 14.35
C MET A 66 6.94 -2.64 14.82
N GLY A 67 6.21 -3.59 14.25
CA GLY A 67 6.41 -5.01 14.51
C GLY A 67 7.70 -5.55 13.90
N GLU A 68 8.08 -6.74 14.34
CA GLU A 68 9.23 -7.48 13.79
C GLU A 68 8.77 -8.62 12.87
N GLY A 69 9.69 -9.07 12.00
CA GLY A 69 9.51 -10.25 11.16
C GLY A 69 8.93 -9.98 9.76
N TRP A 70 8.17 -10.94 9.26
CA TRP A 70 7.78 -10.96 7.84
C TRP A 70 6.71 -9.93 7.50
N HIS A 71 5.82 -9.58 8.43
CA HIS A 71 4.82 -8.52 8.22
C HIS A 71 5.46 -7.15 7.98
N TYR A 72 6.51 -6.82 8.74
CA TYR A 72 7.31 -5.61 8.53
C TYR A 72 7.98 -5.61 7.17
N THR A 73 8.59 -6.73 6.79
CA THR A 73 9.27 -6.87 5.49
C THR A 73 8.27 -6.68 4.34
N LEU A 74 7.07 -7.24 4.46
CA LEU A 74 6.00 -7.03 3.48
C LEU A 74 5.54 -5.57 3.45
N TYR A 75 5.35 -4.94 4.60
CA TYR A 75 4.93 -3.55 4.67
C TYR A 75 5.91 -2.61 3.95
N VAL A 76 7.21 -2.73 4.26
CA VAL A 76 8.24 -1.84 3.70
C VAL A 76 8.53 -2.12 2.23
N ARG A 77 8.43 -3.38 1.78
CA ARG A 77 8.82 -3.76 0.41
C ARG A 77 7.64 -3.88 -0.54
N LEU A 78 6.61 -4.62 -0.14
CA LEU A 78 5.51 -4.98 -1.04
C LEU A 78 4.53 -3.82 -1.23
N ILE A 79 4.19 -3.07 -0.18
CA ILE A 79 3.20 -1.97 -0.30
C ILE A 79 3.65 -0.87 -1.26
N PRO A 80 4.90 -0.37 -1.23
CA PRO A 80 5.36 0.60 -2.23
C PRO A 80 5.30 0.06 -3.66
N LEU A 81 5.63 -1.22 -3.86
CA LEU A 81 5.54 -1.86 -5.17
C LEU A 81 4.09 -1.94 -5.64
N LEU A 82 3.16 -2.34 -4.78
CA LEU A 82 1.73 -2.37 -5.08
C LEU A 82 1.16 -0.98 -5.40
N ALA A 83 1.71 0.09 -4.82
CA ALA A 83 1.30 1.45 -5.14
C ALA A 83 1.81 1.92 -6.51
N VAL A 84 3.05 1.57 -6.87
CA VAL A 84 3.72 2.07 -8.08
C VAL A 84 3.41 1.24 -9.33
N VAL A 85 3.31 -0.08 -9.20
CA VAL A 85 3.15 -1.00 -10.35
C VAL A 85 1.89 -0.71 -11.18
N PRO A 86 0.69 -0.49 -10.61
CA PRO A 86 -0.50 -0.16 -11.40
C PRO A 86 -0.30 1.07 -12.28
N TYR A 87 0.37 2.10 -11.74
CA TYR A 87 0.67 3.31 -12.49
C TYR A 87 1.71 3.04 -13.60
N ALA A 88 2.78 2.33 -13.28
CA ALA A 88 3.81 1.95 -14.26
C ALA A 88 3.20 1.18 -15.45
N VAL A 89 2.25 0.27 -15.18
CA VAL A 89 1.53 -0.46 -16.23
C VAL A 89 0.69 0.48 -17.09
N THR A 90 -0.08 1.40 -16.49
CA THR A 90 -0.88 2.36 -17.28
C THR A 90 0.00 3.21 -18.19
N TYR A 91 1.13 3.70 -17.69
CA TYR A 91 2.09 4.48 -18.47
C TYR A 91 2.69 3.67 -19.62
N TYR A 92 3.11 2.42 -19.35
CA TYR A 92 3.64 1.53 -20.38
C TYR A 92 2.61 1.28 -21.50
N THR A 93 1.33 1.07 -21.14
CA THR A 93 0.28 0.86 -22.14
C THR A 93 0.02 2.10 -22.99
N ASP A 94 0.08 3.29 -22.40
CA ASP A 94 -0.09 4.54 -23.15
C ASP A 94 1.04 4.78 -24.14
N TYR A 95 2.27 4.45 -23.74
CA TYR A 95 3.43 4.51 -24.60
C TYR A 95 3.27 3.56 -25.80
N LYS A 96 2.91 2.29 -25.54
CA LYS A 96 2.69 1.29 -26.60
C LYS A 96 1.53 1.65 -27.53
N LYS A 97 0.46 2.23 -27.01
CA LYS A 97 -0.70 2.67 -27.80
C LYS A 97 -0.47 4.00 -28.53
N GLY A 98 0.67 4.66 -28.33
CA GLY A 98 0.97 5.95 -28.95
C GLY A 98 0.13 7.12 -28.43
N ILE A 99 -0.64 6.93 -27.35
CA ILE A 99 -1.48 7.97 -26.74
C ILE A 99 -0.62 9.14 -26.26
N VAL A 100 0.58 8.83 -25.76
CA VAL A 100 1.58 9.82 -25.35
C VAL A 100 1.93 10.79 -26.49
N LYS A 101 2.05 10.30 -27.74
CA LYS A 101 2.35 11.15 -28.91
C LYS A 101 1.21 12.12 -29.22
N ASN A 102 -0.04 11.66 -29.05
CA ASN A 102 -1.22 12.53 -29.22
C ASN A 102 -1.27 13.66 -28.20
N TYR A 103 -0.77 13.46 -26.99
CA TYR A 103 -0.67 14.55 -26.02
C TYR A 103 0.29 15.63 -26.48
N TYR A 104 1.49 15.26 -26.93
CA TYR A 104 2.50 16.24 -27.40
C TYR A 104 2.12 16.98 -28.68
N THR A 105 1.32 16.38 -29.57
CA THR A 105 0.92 17.02 -30.84
C THR A 105 -0.32 17.90 -30.73
N ARG A 106 -1.24 17.59 -29.79
CA ARG A 106 -2.54 18.27 -29.68
C ARG A 106 -2.61 19.29 -28.54
N THR A 107 -1.62 19.33 -27.65
CA THR A 107 -1.54 20.41 -26.65
C THR A 107 -0.83 21.62 -27.24
N LYS A 108 -1.50 22.78 -27.22
CA LYS A 108 -0.82 24.06 -27.44
C LYS A 108 0.17 24.27 -26.29
N LYS A 109 1.38 24.71 -26.62
CA LYS A 109 2.38 25.17 -25.64
C LYS A 109 1.77 26.22 -24.71
#